data_AF-A0A946ZW37-F1
#
_entry.id   AF-A0A946ZW37-F1
#
_cell.length_a   1.000
_cell.length_b   1.000
_cell.length_c   1.000
_cell.angle_alpha   90.00
_cell.angle_beta   90.00
_cell.angle_gamma   90.00
#
_symmetry.space_group_name_H-M   'P 1'
#
loop_
_entity.id
_entity.type
_entity.pdbx_description
1 polymer ?
#
loop_
_entity_poly.entity_id
_entity_poly.type
_entity_poly.pdbx_seq_one_letter_code
_entity_poly.pdbx_strand_id
1 'polypeptide(L)'
;YSKGKGVFYSPPWMEVFIRDTEDPLSIMEAGRSGGVNIIDLANLYSCSFIATQDLGRLCPEGGFEILGRFDNADIRGCNLMFL
;
A
#
# COMPACT_ATOMS: atom_id res chain seq x y z
N TYR A 1 -4.39 -3.92 -11.04
CA TYR A 1 -3.31 -4.84 -11.46
C TYR A 1 -2.15 -4.02 -12.01
N SER A 2 -0.90 -4.46 -11.84
CA SER A 2 0.25 -3.76 -12.42
C SER A 2 0.26 -3.95 -13.94
N LYS A 3 0.57 -2.89 -14.69
CA LYS A 3 0.80 -2.95 -16.15
C LYS A 3 2.24 -3.37 -16.50
N GLY A 4 3.07 -3.66 -15.49
CA GLY A 4 4.48 -4.03 -15.63
C GLY A 4 5.35 -3.34 -14.56
N LYS A 5 6.55 -3.90 -14.35
CA LYS A 5 7.59 -3.36 -13.44
C LYS A 5 7.19 -3.23 -11.96
N GLY A 6 6.10 -3.86 -11.53
CA GLY A 6 5.65 -3.80 -10.12
C GLY A 6 4.99 -2.48 -9.73
N VAL A 7 4.70 -1.59 -10.68
CA VAL A 7 4.01 -0.32 -10.42
C VAL A 7 2.50 -0.49 -10.59
N PHE A 8 1.74 -0.01 -9.62
CA PHE A 8 0.28 -0.07 -9.56
C PHE A 8 -0.31 1.34 -9.65
N TYR A 9 -1.52 1.43 -10.18
CA TYR A 9 -2.28 2.67 -10.28
C TYR A 9 -3.68 2.45 -9.72
N SER A 10 -4.13 3.39 -8.90
CA SER A 10 -5.46 3.33 -8.31
C SER A 10 -6.53 3.85 -9.28
N PRO A 11 -7.75 3.30 -9.24
CA PRO A 11 -8.91 3.93 -9.88
C PRO A 11 -9.28 5.26 -9.19
N PRO A 12 -10.12 6.11 -9.80
CA PRO A 12 -10.46 7.43 -9.26
C PRO A 12 -11.12 7.45 -7.87
N TRP A 13 -11.67 6.34 -7.40
CA TRP A 13 -12.35 6.21 -6.10
C TRP A 13 -11.48 5.58 -5.01
N MET A 14 -10.21 5.27 -5.32
CA MET A 14 -9.26 4.68 -4.40
C MET A 14 -7.97 5.50 -4.39
N GLU A 15 -7.41 5.72 -3.22
CA GLU A 15 -6.15 6.42 -3.05
C GLU A 15 -5.23 5.66 -2.09
N VAL A 16 -3.92 5.75 -2.34
CA VAL A 16 -2.89 5.10 -1.53
C VAL A 16 -2.00 6.18 -0.94
N PHE A 17 -1.77 6.09 0.36
CA PHE A 17 -0.88 6.96 1.10
C PHE A 17 0.24 6.14 1.70
N ILE A 18 1.42 6.74 1.77
CA ILE A 18 2.56 6.17 2.48
C ILE A 18 2.71 6.93 3.78
N ARG A 19 2.52 6.23 4.90
CA ARG A 19 2.71 6.79 6.23
C ARG A 19 4.08 6.45 6.78
N ASP A 20 4.55 7.25 7.72
CA ASP A 20 5.73 6.92 8.49
C ASP A 20 5.52 5.59 9.25
N THR A 21 6.59 4.82 9.38
CA THR A 21 6.58 3.53 10.06
C THR A 21 6.55 3.68 11.57
N GLU A 22 7.06 4.79 12.10
CA GLU A 22 7.16 5.10 13.52
C GLU A 22 6.03 6.04 13.99
N ASP A 23 5.51 6.88 13.09
CA ASP A 23 4.36 7.76 13.37
C ASP A 23 3.18 7.50 12.41
N PRO A 24 2.08 6.87 12.88
CA PRO A 24 0.96 6.50 12.03
C PRO A 24 0.15 7.69 11.49
N LEU A 25 0.32 8.90 12.04
CA LEU A 25 -0.39 10.11 11.61
C LEU A 25 0.41 10.94 10.59
N SER A 26 1.69 10.62 10.39
CA SER A 26 2.56 11.32 9.46
C SER A 26 2.48 10.68 8.07
N ILE A 27 2.13 11.48 7.06
CA ILE A 27 2.12 11.07 5.65
C ILE A 27 3.41 11.55 4.99
N MET A 28 4.04 10.65 4.24
CA MET A 28 5.33 10.86 3.60
C MET A 28 5.17 11.32 2.15
N GLU A 29 6.12 12.13 1.69
CA GLU A 29 6.22 12.51 0.28
C GLU A 29 6.60 11.33 -0.64
N ALA A 30 6.34 11.51 -1.93
CA ALA A 30 6.68 10.52 -2.95
C ALA A 30 8.19 10.19 -2.97
N GLY A 31 8.51 8.95 -3.33
CA GLY A 31 9.89 8.43 -3.34
C GLY A 31 10.37 7.86 -2.00
N ARG A 32 9.71 8.17 -0.88
CA ARG A 32 10.03 7.58 0.43
C ARG A 32 9.24 6.29 0.67
N SER A 33 9.90 5.31 1.28
CA SER A 33 9.26 4.06 1.69
C SER A 33 8.62 4.19 3.06
N GLY A 34 7.47 3.57 3.26
CA GLY A 34 6.77 3.56 4.53
C GLY A 34 5.60 2.59 4.54
N GLY A 35 4.76 2.67 5.57
CA GLY A 35 3.56 1.84 5.69
C GLY A 35 2.49 2.25 4.68
N VAL A 36 1.79 1.27 4.09
CA VAL A 36 0.74 1.52 3.10
C VAL A 36 -0.60 1.70 3.78
N ASN A 37 -1.20 2.86 3.58
CA ASN A 37 -2.60 3.13 3.90
C ASN A 37 -3.42 3.21 2.61
N ILE A 38 -4.62 2.67 2.63
CA ILE A 38 -5.54 2.64 1.50
C ILE A 38 -6.85 3.31 1.91
N ILE A 39 -7.30 4.25 1.07
CA ILE A 39 -8.67 4.74 1.09
C ILE A 39 -9.37 4.18 -0.15
N ASP A 40 -10.43 3.40 0.03
CA ASP A 40 -11.25 2.88 -1.07
C ASP A 40 -12.73 3.14 -0.78
N LEU A 41 -13.29 4.13 -1.49
CA LEU A 41 -14.68 4.54 -1.31
C LEU A 41 -15.67 3.54 -1.91
N ALA A 42 -15.21 2.58 -2.72
CA ALA A 42 -16.08 1.50 -3.21
C ALA A 42 -16.38 0.45 -2.13
N ASN A 43 -15.60 0.41 -1.03
CA ASN A 43 -15.84 -0.44 0.14
C ASN A 43 -16.98 0.07 1.03
N LEU A 44 -18.15 0.37 0.44
CA LEU A 44 -19.31 1.00 1.09
C LEU A 44 -19.88 0.19 2.25
N TYR A 45 -19.87 -1.14 2.13
CA TYR A 45 -20.43 -2.06 3.12
C TYR A 45 -19.35 -2.70 4.01
N SER A 46 -18.13 -2.18 3.96
CA SER A 46 -16.99 -2.67 4.74
C SER A 46 -16.12 -1.49 5.18
N CYS A 47 -14.80 -1.69 5.26
CA CYS A 47 -13.88 -0.67 5.73
C CYS A 47 -13.25 0.08 4.54
N SER A 48 -13.57 1.36 4.40
CA SER A 48 -12.97 2.22 3.37
C SER A 48 -11.55 2.66 3.71
N PHE A 49 -11.18 2.73 5.00
CA PHE A 49 -9.89 3.24 5.46
C PHE A 49 -9.07 2.10 6.07
N ILE A 50 -8.08 1.61 5.34
CA ILE A 50 -7.32 0.43 5.72
C ILE A 50 -5.86 0.84 5.96
N ALA A 51 -5.41 0.73 7.20
CA ALA A 51 -3.98 0.77 7.52
C ALA A 51 -3.42 -0.66 7.39
N THR A 52 -2.61 -0.90 6.36
CA THR A 52 -2.04 -2.23 6.13
C THR A 52 -0.73 -2.40 6.90
N GLN A 53 -0.25 -3.64 6.93
CA GLN A 53 1.10 -4.00 7.32
C GLN A 53 1.99 -4.28 6.09
N ASP A 54 1.68 -3.63 4.96
CA ASP A 54 2.52 -3.63 3.78
C ASP A 54 3.45 -2.40 3.80
N LEU A 55 4.67 -2.58 3.29
CA LEU A 55 5.62 -1.52 2.99
C LEU A 55 5.50 -1.15 1.52
N GLY A 56 5.46 0.14 1.23
CA GLY A 56 5.31 0.64 -0.13
C GLY A 56 5.94 2.01 -0.32
N ARG A 57 5.85 2.50 -1.55
CA ARG A 57 6.41 3.78 -1.98
C ARG A 57 5.53 4.38 -3.07
N LEU A 58 5.23 5.67 -3.00
CA LEU A 58 4.66 6.39 -4.12
C LEU A 58 5.76 6.72 -5.14
N CYS A 59 5.48 6.54 -6.41
CA CYS A 59 6.38 6.95 -7.47
C CYS A 59 6.20 8.46 -7.73
N PRO A 60 7.29 9.25 -7.91
CA PRO A 60 7.18 10.68 -8.23
C PRO A 60 6.35 10.97 -9.49
N GLU A 61 6.41 10.08 -10.47
CA GLU A 61 5.66 10.16 -11.74
C GLU A 61 4.22 9.61 -11.62
N GLY A 62 3.78 9.27 -10.41
CA GLY A 62 2.47 8.70 -10.12
C GLY A 62 2.46 7.17 -10.07
N GLY A 63 1.43 6.63 -9.41
CA GLY A 63 1.36 5.22 -9.06
C GLY A 63 2.15 4.89 -7.80
N PHE A 64 2.18 3.60 -7.45
CA PHE A 64 2.83 3.13 -6.24
C PHE A 64 3.38 1.71 -6.40
N GLU A 65 4.36 1.38 -5.58
CA GLU A 65 4.98 0.06 -5.48
C GLU A 65 4.71 -0.55 -4.10
N ILE A 66 4.55 -1.87 -4.07
CA ILE A 66 4.55 -2.65 -2.83
C ILE A 66 5.91 -3.33 -2.73
N LEU A 67 6.67 -2.99 -1.69
CA LEU A 67 8.05 -3.43 -1.48
C LEU A 67 8.11 -4.72 -0.66
N GLY A 68 7.09 -4.99 0.15
CA GLY A 68 7.03 -6.16 1.03
C GLY A 68 6.05 -5.96 2.18
N ARG A 69 6.21 -6.77 3.22
CA ARG A 69 5.47 -6.71 4.48
C ARG A 69 6.41 -6.23 5.60
N PHE A 70 5.87 -5.72 6.71
CA PHE A 70 6.67 -5.55 7.92
C PHE A 70 7.16 -6.91 8.43
N ASP A 71 8.34 -6.94 9.07
CA ASP A 71 9.02 -8.18 9.49
C ASP A 71 8.21 -9.09 10.42
N ASN A 72 7.29 -8.51 11.21
CA ASN A 72 6.39 -9.25 12.12
C ASN A 72 4.94 -9.31 11.62
N ALA A 73 4.69 -8.99 10.35
CA ALA A 73 3.34 -9.05 9.81
C ALA A 73 2.89 -10.50 9.60
N ASP A 74 1.61 -10.77 9.86
CA ASP A 74 1.03 -12.06 9.52
C ASP A 74 1.19 -12.33 8.01
N ILE A 75 1.63 -13.54 7.66
CA ILE A 75 1.60 -14.00 6.27
C ILE A 75 0.13 -14.10 5.84
N ARG A 76 -0.24 -13.42 4.75
CA ARG A 76 -1.60 -13.46 4.20
C ARG A 76 -1.58 -13.74 2.70
N GLY A 77 -2.59 -14.48 2.24
CA GLY A 77 -2.81 -14.82 0.84
C GLY A 77 -2.19 -16.15 0.39
N CYS A 78 -2.38 -16.50 -0.89
CA CYS A 78 -1.79 -17.67 -1.55
C CYS A 78 -0.30 -17.49 -1.91
N ASN A 79 0.45 -16.65 -1.18
CA ASN A 79 1.92 -16.51 -1.33
C ASN A 79 2.67 -17.62 -0.57
N LEU A 80 2.04 -18.78 -0.36
CA LEU A 80 2.65 -20.04 0.11
C LEU A 80 3.28 -20.85 -1.05
N MET A 81 3.20 -20.38 -2.30
CA MET A 81 3.81 -21.03 -3.48
C MET A 81 5.29 -20.66 -3.69
N PHE A 82 6.03 -20.56 -2.58
CA PHE A 82 7.49 -20.68 -2.57
C PHE A 82 7.86 -21.65 -1.45
N LEU A 83 7.52 -22.92 -1.63
CA LEU A 83 8.24 -24.04 -1.04
C LEU A 83 8.32 -25.19 -2.06
#